data_AF-A0A8B6BXF1-F1
#
_entry.id   AF-A0A8B6BXF1-F1
#
_cell.length_a   1.000
_cell.length_b   1.000
_cell.length_c   1.000
_cell.angle_alpha   90.00
_cell.angle_beta   90.00
_cell.angle_gamma   90.00
#
_symmetry.space_group_name_H-M   'P 1'
#
loop_
_entity.id
_entity.type
_entity.pdbx_description
1 polymer ?
#
loop_
_entity_poly.entity_id
_entity_poly.type
_entity_poly.pdbx_seq_one_letter_code
_entity_poly.pdbx_strand_id
1 'polypeptide(L)'
;MSPNITLEVALEIAEDLRKNLTVDKTSLSSYRRRLECADDSRPSSKVFGGFALAVLVSLLVITIVLDCPTLTRHLRLCNVRTKKYKDLERS
;
A
#
# COMPACT_ATOMS: atom_id res chain seq x y z
N MET A 1 -59.87 32.42 3.69
CA MET A 1 -59.14 33.00 2.54
C MET A 1 -57.81 32.27 2.47
N SER A 2 -57.64 31.33 1.53
CA SER A 2 -56.38 30.60 1.40
C SER A 2 -55.31 31.55 0.86
N PRO A 3 -54.09 31.60 1.44
CA PRO A 3 -53.04 32.43 0.87
C PRO A 3 -52.71 31.89 -0.53
N ASN A 4 -52.90 32.73 -1.55
CA ASN A 4 -52.46 32.44 -2.91
C ASN A 4 -50.94 32.63 -2.94
N ILE A 5 -50.21 31.60 -2.52
CA ILE A 5 -48.76 31.57 -2.60
C ILE A 5 -48.42 31.35 -4.08
N THR A 6 -47.77 32.33 -4.69
CA THR A 6 -47.31 32.23 -6.08
C THR A 6 -46.24 31.14 -6.20
N LEU A 7 -46.23 30.44 -7.34
CA LEU A 7 -45.36 29.28 -7.57
C LEU A 7 -43.87 29.62 -7.41
N GLU A 8 -43.49 30.84 -7.79
CA GLU A 8 -42.14 31.40 -7.64
C GLU A 8 -41.68 31.45 -6.17
N VAL A 9 -42.56 31.91 -5.27
CA VAL A 9 -42.26 32.01 -3.84
C VAL A 9 -42.12 30.63 -3.20
N ALA A 10 -42.90 29.65 -3.66
CA ALA A 10 -42.80 28.28 -3.18
C ALA A 10 -41.47 27.61 -3.60
N LEU A 11 -40.97 27.92 -4.80
CA LEU A 11 -39.67 27.42 -5.28
C LEU A 11 -38.50 28.04 -4.53
N GLU A 12 -38.55 29.36 -4.29
CA GLU A 12 -37.52 30.06 -3.52
C GLU A 12 -37.41 29.51 -2.09
N ILE A 13 -38.54 29.30 -1.41
CA ILE A 13 -38.57 28.70 -0.06
C ILE A 13 -38.01 27.26 -0.10
N ALA A 14 -38.32 26.48 -1.13
CA ALA A 14 -37.82 25.11 -1.26
C ALA A 14 -36.31 25.05 -1.51
N GLU A 15 -35.76 25.97 -2.31
CA GLU A 15 -34.32 26.07 -2.57
C GLU A 15 -33.55 26.51 -1.33
N ASP A 16 -34.07 27.49 -0.59
CA ASP A 16 -33.47 27.92 0.68
C ASP A 16 -33.52 26.80 1.73
N LEU A 17 -34.61 26.04 1.80
CA LEU A 17 -34.66 24.85 2.65
C LEU A 17 -33.61 23.82 2.23
N ARG A 18 -33.50 23.51 0.93
CA ARG A 18 -32.49 22.56 0.44
C ARG A 18 -31.09 23.03 0.75
N LYS A 19 -30.78 24.31 0.57
CA LYS A 19 -29.45 24.87 0.82
C LYS A 19 -29.07 24.79 2.29
N ASN A 20 -30.02 25.07 3.18
CA ASN A 20 -29.79 25.02 4.64
C ASN A 20 -29.75 23.60 5.20
N LEU A 21 -30.44 22.64 4.57
CA LEU A 21 -30.49 21.24 5.02
C LEU A 21 -29.46 20.33 4.35
N THR A 22 -28.89 20.75 3.20
CA THR A 22 -27.89 19.94 2.49
C THR A 22 -26.53 20.12 3.14
N VAL A 23 -26.09 19.09 3.85
CA VAL A 23 -24.73 19.00 4.37
C VAL A 23 -23.78 18.64 3.22
N ASP A 24 -22.64 19.32 3.15
CA ASP A 24 -21.61 19.01 2.15
C ASP A 24 -21.17 17.54 2.29
N LYS A 25 -21.22 16.80 1.18
CA LYS A 25 -20.86 15.38 1.17
C LYS A 25 -19.43 15.14 1.60
N THR A 26 -18.53 16.09 1.38
CA THR A 26 -17.12 15.97 1.82
C THR A 26 -16.96 16.14 3.33
N SER A 27 -17.91 16.81 3.99
CA SER A 27 -17.95 16.96 5.44
C SER A 27 -18.58 15.76 6.17
N LEU A 28 -19.17 14.81 5.43
CA LEU A 28 -19.78 13.62 6.01
C LEU A 28 -18.72 12.74 6.69
N SER A 29 -19.04 12.27 7.90
CA SER A 29 -18.21 11.30 8.62
C SER A 29 -18.02 9.98 7.85
N SER A 30 -18.95 9.62 6.97
CA SER A 30 -18.83 8.46 6.07
C SER A 30 -17.81 8.70 4.94
N TYR A 31 -17.71 9.93 4.43
CA TYR A 31 -16.69 10.30 3.44
C TYR A 31 -15.29 10.20 4.05
N ARG A 32 -15.11 10.72 5.27
CA ARG A 32 -13.84 10.59 6.01
C ARG A 32 -13.46 9.14 6.31
N ARG A 33 -14.40 8.33 6.82
CA ARG A 33 -14.20 6.89 7.11
C ARG A 33 -13.93 6.03 5.87
N ARG A 34 -14.21 6.53 4.66
CA ARG A 34 -13.86 5.84 3.40
C ARG A 34 -12.41 6.07 3.01
N LEU A 35 -11.87 7.24 3.31
CA LEU A 35 -10.49 7.61 3.00
C LEU A 35 -9.51 7.08 4.05
N GLU A 36 -9.94 7.07 5.30
CA GLU A 36 -9.17 6.58 6.43
C GLU A 36 -9.80 5.27 6.91
N CYS A 37 -9.12 4.14 6.67
CA CYS A 37 -9.42 2.92 7.42
C CYS A 37 -9.21 3.25 8.90
N ALA A 38 -10.28 3.15 9.70
CA ALA A 38 -10.19 3.28 11.14
C ALA A 38 -9.12 2.30 11.66
N ASP A 39 -8.22 2.76 12.53
CA ASP A 39 -7.17 1.89 13.11
C ASP A 39 -7.86 0.72 13.82
N ASP A 40 -7.79 -0.46 13.20
CA ASP A 40 -8.34 -1.66 13.78
C ASP A 40 -7.33 -2.20 14.79
N SER A 41 -7.58 -1.91 16.06
CA SER A 41 -6.76 -2.36 17.18
C SER A 41 -6.88 -3.86 17.46
N ARG A 42 -7.65 -4.63 16.67
CA ARG A 42 -7.75 -6.08 16.84
C ARG A 42 -6.34 -6.70 16.70
N PRO A 43 -5.87 -7.44 17.72
CA PRO A 43 -4.51 -8.00 17.70
C PRO A 43 -4.30 -8.96 16.51
N SER A 44 -5.36 -9.59 16.00
CA SER A 44 -5.32 -10.50 14.87
C SER A 44 -4.82 -9.86 13.57
N SER A 45 -5.17 -8.60 13.28
CA SER A 45 -4.77 -7.92 12.04
C SER A 45 -3.29 -7.52 12.07
N LYS A 46 -2.82 -6.99 13.21
CA LYS A 46 -1.42 -6.59 13.41
C LYS A 46 -0.47 -7.79 13.41
N VAL A 47 -0.88 -8.89 14.04
CA VAL A 47 -0.07 -10.13 14.08
C VAL A 47 0.07 -10.75 12.70
N PHE A 48 -1.01 -10.80 11.90
CA PHE A 48 -0.96 -11.41 10.57
C PHE A 48 -0.05 -10.64 9.61
N GLY A 49 -0.06 -9.30 9.67
CA GLY A 49 0.84 -8.46 8.87
C GLY A 49 2.32 -8.70 9.21
N GLY A 50 2.66 -8.77 10.50
CA GLY A 50 4.03 -9.07 10.93
C GLY A 50 4.48 -10.48 10.56
N PHE A 51 3.59 -11.47 10.69
CA PHE A 51 3.88 -12.85 10.32
C PHE A 51 4.16 -13.00 8.81
N ALA A 52 3.32 -12.41 7.95
CA ALA A 52 3.50 -12.46 6.50
C ALA A 52 4.85 -11.85 6.08
N LEU A 53 5.22 -10.71 6.68
CA LEU A 53 6.50 -10.07 6.41
C LEU A 53 7.68 -10.95 6.85
N ALA A 54 7.61 -11.56 8.04
CA ALA A 54 8.65 -12.45 8.53
C ALA A 54 8.86 -13.68 7.61
N VAL A 55 7.78 -14.25 7.08
CA VAL A 55 7.85 -15.37 6.13
C VAL A 55 8.49 -14.93 4.80
N LEU A 56 8.15 -13.77 4.27
CA LEU A 56 8.75 -13.28 3.03
C LEU A 56 10.26 -13.02 3.18
N VAL A 57 10.67 -12.42 4.29
CA VAL A 57 12.09 -12.17 4.58
C VAL A 57 12.85 -13.48 4.76
N SER A 58 12.28 -14.45 5.47
CA SER A 58 12.95 -15.74 5.71
C SER A 58 13.17 -16.52 4.40
N LEU A 59 12.20 -16.54 3.49
CA LEU A 59 12.35 -17.17 2.18
C LEU A 59 13.48 -16.54 1.35
N LEU A 60 13.60 -15.21 1.39
CA LEU A 60 14.67 -14.48 0.72
C LEU A 60 16.04 -14.86 1.28
N VAL A 61 16.18 -14.87 2.61
CA VAL A 61 17.43 -15.24 3.29
C VAL A 61 17.82 -16.68 2.99
N ILE A 62 16.87 -17.63 3.05
CA ILE A 62 17.12 -19.04 2.76
C ILE A 62 17.65 -19.21 1.33
N THR A 63 17.03 -18.56 0.36
CA THR A 63 17.46 -18.62 -1.05
C THR A 63 18.89 -18.12 -1.21
N ILE A 64 19.21 -16.96 -0.63
CA ILE A 64 20.56 -16.38 -0.68
C ILE A 64 21.59 -17.31 -0.02
N VAL A 65 21.27 -17.84 1.17
CA VAL A 65 22.18 -18.71 1.93
C VAL A 65 22.44 -20.02 1.17
N LEU A 66 21.43 -20.59 0.51
CA LEU A 66 21.60 -21.81 -0.30
C LEU A 66 22.43 -21.56 -1.56
N ASP A 67 22.31 -20.39 -2.18
CA ASP A 67 23.03 -20.07 -3.42
C ASP A 67 24.47 -19.58 -3.16
N CYS A 68 24.75 -18.95 -2.02
CA CYS A 68 26.07 -18.41 -1.68
C CYS A 68 27.23 -19.43 -1.79
N PRO A 69 27.14 -20.67 -1.27
CA PRO A 69 28.21 -21.66 -1.40
C PRO A 69 28.48 -22.05 -2.87
N THR A 70 27.43 -22.20 -3.66
CA THR A 70 27.52 -22.54 -5.08
C THR A 70 28.17 -21.40 -5.85
N LEU A 71 27.70 -20.16 -5.63
CA LEU A 71 28.26 -18.96 -6.26
C LEU A 71 29.74 -18.75 -5.89
N THR A 72 30.09 -18.88 -4.60
CA THR A 72 31.49 -18.73 -4.15
C THR A 72 32.40 -19.79 -4.74
N ARG A 73 31.94 -21.03 -4.90
CA ARG A 73 32.69 -22.09 -5.59
C ARG A 73 32.95 -21.73 -7.05
N HIS A 74 31.93 -21.27 -7.78
CA HIS A 74 32.09 -20.86 -9.18
C HIS A 74 33.03 -19.67 -9.32
N LEU A 75 32.89 -18.64 -8.47
CA LEU A 75 33.78 -17.48 -8.46
C LEU A 75 35.23 -17.87 -8.17
N ARG A 76 35.48 -18.77 -7.22
CA ARG A 76 36.83 -19.29 -6.93
C ARG A 76 37.43 -20.01 -8.15
N LEU A 77 36.67 -20.85 -8.82
CA LEU A 77 37.14 -21.57 -10.01
C LEU A 77 37.48 -20.60 -11.17
N CYS A 78 36.64 -19.58 -11.39
CA CYS A 78 36.93 -18.52 -12.35
C CYS A 78 38.20 -17.74 -12.00
N ASN A 79 38.42 -17.43 -10.72
CA ASN A 79 39.63 -16.74 -10.26
C ASN A 79 40.90 -17.59 -10.43
N VAL A 80 40.83 -18.91 -10.19
CA VAL A 80 41.97 -19.82 -10.42
C VAL A 80 42.29 -19.93 -11.91
N ARG A 81 41.28 -20.08 -12.77
CA ARG A 81 41.46 -20.15 -14.22
C ARG A 81 42.08 -18.87 -14.78
N THR A 82 41.57 -17.71 -14.36
CA THR A 82 42.09 -16.41 -14.82
C THR A 82 43.54 -16.18 -14.39
N LYS A 83 43.94 -16.60 -13.18
CA LYS A 83 45.36 -16.60 -12.79
C LYS A 83 46.21 -17.47 -13.73
N LYS A 84 45.77 -18.69 -14.00
CA LYS A 84 46.50 -19.62 -14.88
C LYS A 84 46.72 -19.07 -16.29
N TYR A 85 45.75 -18.38 -16.88
CA TYR A 85 45.92 -17.73 -18.19
C TYR A 85 46.94 -16.59 -18.15
N LYS A 86 46.90 -15.76 -17.10
CA LYS A 86 47.88 -14.68 -16.92
C LYS A 86 49.30 -15.19 -16.72
N ASP A 87 49.46 -16.34 -16.06
CA ASP A 87 50.75 -16.96 -15.85
C ASP A 87 51.30 -17.58 -17.15
N LEU A 88 50.42 -18.12 -18.02
CA LEU A 88 50.79 -18.62 -19.36
C LEU A 88 51.20 -17.50 -20.33
N GLU A 89 50.55 -16.34 -20.30
CA GLU A 89 50.94 -15.18 -21.13
C GLU A 89 52.28 -14.56 -20.71
N ARG A 90 52.79 -14.89 -19.52
CA ARG A 90 54.03 -14.33 -18.96
C ARG A 90 55.23 -15.28 -19.08
N SER A 91 55.01 -16.52 -19.52
CA SER A 91 56.06 -17.54 -19.77
C SER A 91 56.44 -17.60 -21.24
#